data_AF-A0A3M1FIW8-F1
#
_entry.id   AF-A0A3M1FIW8-F1
#
_cell.length_a   1.000
_cell.length_b   1.000
_cell.length_c   1.000
_cell.angle_alpha   90.00
_cell.angle_beta   90.00
_cell.angle_gamma   90.00
#
_symmetry.space_group_name_H-M   'P 1'
#
loop_
_entity.id
_entity.type
_entity.pdbx_description
1 polymer ?
#
loop_
_entity_poly.entity_id
_entity_poly.type
_entity_poly.pdbx_seq_one_letter_code
_entity_poly.pdbx_strand_id
1 'polypeptide(L)'
;MKNENIAFSEEANSCKTVVVIDDEQGVLDSINGVLSDEGYRVFCFKDPALGLKFIEERIASGEKIDLALIDIWMPSLDGLELLRRLKRSYPSLPIIVISGHATVSTAVEAGKMGAVDLLEKPLELNKFLDVISKVLTKEKTKSNFKEETSTKKGALSINLDTVEEVKLNSFAQEIFNNKLWSGKKRKQLTLSKSAVIYGRGLHTGKKTGLILQPLEANSGIIFTTPRGTVSVPAHLKYVMSTGFATTISKQGVKISTIEHLMSALHAYGISNLLIKCDSEVPILDGSAVEFCRVIEEAGVVEQRGEWYELAVKEKIEVKRGDEFIVIEPAEEFIIDYTLSYPNPIGEQKFQFTLSSASNYKEQIAPARTFAFVKDIEQLQKSGLAQGGQFNNFLLIGENGAINDVPRFKDELVRHKILDCIGDLYLLGRPIIGKVTACKTGHSENIELLKEIAKAIKESTVKKGGKNGE
;
A
#
# COMPACT_ATOMS: atom_id res chain seq x y z
N MET A 1 28.65 15.01 -51.53
CA MET A 1 28.01 16.20 -50.92
C MET A 1 26.52 16.08 -51.17
N LYS A 2 25.77 15.54 -50.20
CA LYS A 2 24.32 15.34 -50.30
C LYS A 2 23.65 16.26 -49.28
N ASN A 3 22.58 16.89 -49.74
CA ASN A 3 21.63 17.69 -48.98
C ASN A 3 21.13 16.93 -47.74
N GLU A 4 21.04 17.63 -46.61
CA GLU A 4 20.05 17.32 -45.57
C GLU A 4 19.39 18.62 -45.12
N ASN A 5 18.14 18.78 -45.58
CA ASN A 5 17.14 19.65 -44.98
C ASN A 5 16.88 19.14 -43.57
N ILE A 6 17.28 19.88 -42.55
CA ILE A 6 16.76 19.70 -41.20
C ILE A 6 15.53 20.60 -41.09
N ALA A 7 14.37 19.99 -41.33
CA ALA A 7 13.09 20.59 -40.98
C ALA A 7 13.05 20.73 -39.45
N PHE A 8 13.10 21.97 -38.96
CA PHE A 8 12.65 22.28 -37.60
C PHE A 8 11.15 21.96 -37.55
N SER A 9 10.78 20.89 -36.85
CA SER A 9 9.40 20.59 -36.52
C SER A 9 8.90 21.66 -35.54
N GLU A 10 8.08 22.58 -36.05
CA GLU A 10 7.19 23.43 -35.27
C GLU A 10 6.17 22.58 -34.52
N GLU A 11 6.53 22.06 -33.35
CA GLU A 11 5.57 21.82 -32.27
C GLU A 11 5.83 22.88 -31.22
N ALA A 12 5.11 24.01 -31.33
CA ALA A 12 5.09 25.04 -30.31
C ALA A 12 4.67 24.40 -28.98
N ASN A 13 5.60 24.33 -28.03
CA ASN A 13 5.33 23.97 -26.65
C ASN A 13 4.41 25.07 -26.08
N SER A 14 3.09 24.89 -26.23
CA SER A 14 2.09 25.78 -25.65
C SER A 14 2.31 25.79 -24.14
N CYS A 15 2.78 26.92 -23.61
CA CYS A 15 2.94 27.15 -22.19
C CYS A 15 1.61 26.90 -21.48
N LYS A 16 1.54 25.81 -20.69
CA LYS A 16 0.29 25.35 -20.05
C LYS A 16 -0.15 26.37 -19.00
N THR A 17 -1.45 26.64 -18.96
CA THR A 17 -2.03 27.64 -18.08
C THR A 17 -2.61 27.00 -16.82
N VAL A 18 -2.14 27.43 -15.66
CA VAL A 18 -2.60 27.01 -14.34
C VAL A 18 -3.25 28.19 -13.61
N VAL A 19 -4.46 27.99 -13.09
CA VAL A 19 -5.15 28.97 -12.24
C VAL A 19 -5.07 28.51 -10.79
N VAL A 20 -4.77 29.42 -9.86
CA VAL A 20 -4.65 29.15 -8.43
C VAL A 20 -5.56 30.09 -7.67
N ILE A 21 -6.41 29.55 -6.81
CA ILE A 21 -7.37 30.30 -6.00
C ILE A 21 -7.15 29.89 -4.54
N ASP A 22 -6.64 30.83 -3.74
CA ASP A 22 -6.29 30.61 -2.33
C ASP A 22 -6.29 31.97 -1.61
N ASP A 23 -6.93 32.07 -0.45
CA ASP A 23 -7.01 33.34 0.29
C ASP A 23 -5.73 33.67 1.06
N GLU A 24 -4.77 32.74 1.14
CA GLU A 24 -3.47 32.93 1.76
C GLU A 24 -2.41 33.41 0.75
N GLN A 25 -1.98 34.67 0.88
CA GLN A 25 -0.97 35.26 -0.02
C GLN A 25 0.34 34.45 -0.05
N GLY A 26 0.79 33.94 1.09
CA GLY A 26 2.01 33.13 1.16
C GLY A 26 1.92 31.82 0.37
N VAL A 27 0.73 31.22 0.27
CA VAL A 27 0.50 30.02 -0.54
C VAL A 27 0.52 30.36 -2.02
N LEU A 28 -0.16 31.45 -2.41
CA LEU A 28 -0.15 31.96 -3.79
C LEU A 28 1.27 32.27 -4.27
N ASP A 29 2.08 32.96 -3.46
CA ASP A 29 3.46 33.32 -3.80
C ASP A 29 4.33 32.07 -3.96
N SER A 30 4.17 31.08 -3.06
CA SER A 30 4.90 29.82 -3.10
C SER A 30 4.57 29.00 -4.34
N ILE A 31 3.27 28.83 -4.64
CA ILE A 31 2.81 28.09 -5.82
C ILE A 31 3.24 28.81 -7.11
N ASN A 32 3.08 30.14 -7.17
CA ASN A 32 3.46 30.92 -8.33
C ASN A 32 4.95 30.81 -8.62
N GLY A 33 5.81 30.93 -7.60
CA GLY A 33 7.25 30.76 -7.76
C GLY A 33 7.62 29.38 -8.32
N VAL A 34 7.15 28.33 -7.64
CA VAL A 34 7.46 26.94 -8.02
C VAL A 34 6.97 26.59 -9.43
N LEU A 35 5.72 26.94 -9.77
CA LEU A 35 5.17 26.57 -11.08
C LEU A 35 5.70 27.45 -12.21
N SER A 36 6.02 28.72 -11.95
CA SER A 36 6.63 29.58 -12.97
C SER A 36 8.05 29.12 -13.31
N ASP A 37 8.82 28.65 -12.32
CA ASP A 37 10.15 28.08 -12.51
C ASP A 37 10.11 26.82 -13.41
N GLU A 38 9.04 26.03 -13.31
CA GLU A 38 8.77 24.86 -14.16
C GLU A 38 8.17 25.22 -15.54
N GLY A 39 8.05 26.51 -15.87
CA GLY A 39 7.61 26.99 -17.18
C GLY A 39 6.08 27.02 -17.39
N TYR A 40 5.28 26.92 -16.32
CA TYR A 40 3.83 27.10 -16.38
C TYR A 40 3.43 28.58 -16.35
N ARG A 41 2.34 28.92 -17.03
CA ARG A 41 1.72 30.24 -16.91
C ARG A 41 0.72 30.22 -15.77
N VAL A 42 1.05 30.87 -14.67
CA VAL A 42 0.25 30.82 -13.44
C VAL A 42 -0.56 32.11 -13.25
N PHE A 43 -1.84 31.97 -12.93
CA PHE A 43 -2.71 33.09 -12.54
C PHE A 43 -3.24 32.86 -11.12
N CYS A 44 -2.89 33.73 -10.18
CA CYS A 44 -3.24 33.62 -8.77
C CYS A 44 -4.35 34.59 -8.39
N PHE A 45 -5.35 34.11 -7.65
CA PHE A 45 -6.48 34.89 -7.18
C PHE A 45 -6.72 34.65 -5.68
N LYS A 46 -6.66 35.75 -4.91
CA LYS A 46 -7.02 35.73 -3.49
C LYS A 46 -8.54 35.71 -3.27
N ASP A 47 -9.27 36.32 -4.20
CA ASP A 47 -10.73 36.35 -4.19
C ASP A 47 -11.27 35.25 -5.12
N PRO A 48 -12.00 34.25 -4.59
CA PRO A 48 -12.56 33.18 -5.40
C PRO A 48 -13.56 33.66 -6.45
N ALA A 49 -14.25 34.77 -6.24
CA ALA A 49 -15.17 35.33 -7.23
C ALA A 49 -14.42 35.87 -8.46
N LEU A 50 -13.25 36.49 -8.24
CA LEU A 50 -12.39 36.97 -9.34
C LEU A 50 -11.76 35.80 -10.10
N GLY A 51 -11.29 34.77 -9.39
CA GLY A 51 -10.74 33.57 -10.02
C GLY A 51 -11.78 32.82 -10.88
N LEU A 52 -13.00 32.68 -10.37
CA LEU A 52 -14.11 32.11 -11.12
C LEU A 52 -14.45 32.93 -12.38
N LYS A 53 -14.58 34.25 -12.24
CA LYS A 53 -14.86 35.15 -13.37
C LYS A 53 -13.77 35.05 -14.44
N PHE A 54 -12.50 35.00 -14.03
CA PHE A 54 -11.37 34.82 -14.94
C PHE A 54 -11.45 33.50 -15.70
N ILE A 55 -11.78 32.39 -15.01
CA ILE A 55 -11.97 31.08 -15.64
C ILE A 55 -13.12 31.13 -16.66
N GLU A 56 -14.26 31.71 -16.28
CA GLU A 56 -15.44 31.83 -17.13
C GLU A 56 -15.16 32.66 -18.40
N GLU A 57 -14.51 33.82 -18.26
CA GLU A 57 -14.16 34.72 -19.38
C GLU A 57 -13.15 34.09 -20.34
N ARG A 58 -12.13 33.40 -19.81
CA ARG A 58 -11.05 32.78 -20.59
C ARG A 58 -11.53 31.56 -21.36
N ILE A 59 -12.38 30.73 -20.75
CA ILE A 59 -13.00 29.61 -21.47
C ILE A 59 -13.97 30.15 -22.53
N ALA A 60 -14.74 31.20 -22.23
CA ALA A 60 -15.65 31.83 -23.20
C ALA A 60 -14.92 32.47 -24.40
N SER A 61 -13.71 33.00 -24.20
CA SER A 61 -12.85 33.52 -25.28
C SER A 61 -12.16 32.42 -26.11
N GLY A 62 -12.36 31.15 -25.77
CA GLY A 62 -11.76 30.00 -26.45
C GLY A 62 -10.32 29.71 -26.01
N GLU A 63 -9.82 30.37 -24.96
CA GLU A 63 -8.51 30.10 -24.39
C GLU A 63 -8.54 28.88 -23.45
N LYS A 64 -7.48 28.07 -23.48
CA LYS A 64 -7.37 26.86 -22.67
C LYS A 64 -6.87 27.16 -21.27
N ILE A 65 -7.47 26.50 -20.28
CA ILE A 65 -6.94 26.34 -18.93
C ILE A 65 -6.64 24.86 -18.74
N ASP A 66 -5.39 24.55 -18.43
CA ASP A 66 -4.93 23.16 -18.32
C ASP A 66 -5.14 22.58 -16.91
N LEU A 67 -5.19 23.43 -15.89
CA LEU A 67 -5.42 23.03 -14.50
C LEU A 67 -5.90 24.20 -13.64
N ALA A 68 -6.80 23.93 -12.69
CA ALA A 68 -7.11 24.83 -11.59
C ALA A 68 -6.73 24.21 -10.23
N LEU A 69 -6.13 25.01 -9.35
CA LEU A 69 -5.83 24.69 -7.96
C LEU A 69 -6.74 25.54 -7.07
N ILE A 70 -7.52 24.90 -6.20
CA ILE A 70 -8.55 25.60 -5.41
C ILE A 70 -8.42 25.23 -3.94
N ASP A 71 -8.23 26.22 -3.07
CA ASP A 71 -8.30 26.03 -1.62
C ASP A 71 -9.74 25.74 -1.16
N ILE A 72 -9.92 24.83 -0.20
CA ILE A 72 -11.25 24.48 0.35
C ILE A 72 -11.80 25.57 1.27
N TRP A 73 -10.94 26.16 2.11
CA TRP A 73 -11.37 26.92 3.28
C TRP A 73 -11.15 28.41 3.06
N MET A 74 -11.95 29.02 2.20
CA MET A 74 -11.91 30.45 1.93
C MET A 74 -13.06 31.21 2.64
N PRO A 75 -12.83 32.42 3.18
CA PRO A 75 -13.82 33.17 3.98
C PRO A 75 -15.10 33.60 3.25
N SER A 76 -15.06 33.77 1.93
CA SER A 76 -16.14 34.39 1.13
C SER A 76 -16.95 33.40 0.29
N LEU A 77 -16.31 32.35 -0.24
CA LEU A 77 -16.92 31.27 -1.02
C LEU A 77 -16.22 29.96 -0.66
N ASP A 78 -16.97 28.98 -0.16
CA ASP A 78 -16.44 27.64 0.14
C ASP A 78 -15.83 27.03 -1.13
N GLY A 79 -14.57 26.57 -1.07
CA GLY A 79 -13.86 26.00 -2.19
C GLY A 79 -14.53 24.76 -2.78
N LEU A 80 -15.32 24.03 -1.98
CA LEU A 80 -16.14 22.92 -2.47
C LEU A 80 -17.35 23.39 -3.30
N GLU A 81 -17.95 24.53 -2.94
CA GLU A 81 -18.99 25.15 -3.75
C GLU A 81 -18.43 25.67 -5.08
N LEU A 82 -17.23 26.25 -5.05
CA LEU A 82 -16.52 26.67 -6.24
C LEU A 82 -16.19 25.48 -7.16
N LEU A 83 -15.67 24.38 -6.60
CA LEU A 83 -15.44 23.13 -7.32
C LEU A 83 -16.73 22.62 -7.98
N ARG A 84 -17.83 22.54 -7.22
CA ARG A 84 -19.13 22.07 -7.70
C ARG A 84 -19.63 22.92 -8.87
N ARG A 85 -19.52 24.24 -8.77
CA ARG A 85 -19.92 25.18 -9.84
C ARG A 85 -19.06 24.99 -11.09
N LEU A 86 -17.75 24.94 -10.94
CA LEU A 86 -16.83 24.78 -12.06
C LEU A 86 -17.01 23.44 -12.76
N LYS A 87 -17.21 22.34 -12.03
CA LYS A 87 -17.42 21.02 -12.63
C LYS A 87 -18.77 20.86 -13.30
N ARG A 88 -19.80 21.57 -12.85
CA ARG A 88 -21.11 21.63 -13.52
C ARG A 88 -21.02 22.34 -14.87
N SER A 89 -20.30 23.45 -14.94
CA SER A 89 -20.19 24.26 -16.17
C SER A 89 -19.08 23.79 -17.11
N TYR A 90 -17.98 23.26 -16.54
CA TYR A 90 -16.75 22.88 -17.25
C TYR A 90 -16.27 21.48 -16.81
N PRO A 91 -16.97 20.40 -17.18
CA PRO A 91 -16.64 19.05 -16.70
C PRO A 91 -15.22 18.57 -17.07
N SER A 92 -14.67 19.08 -18.16
CA SER A 92 -13.35 18.70 -18.69
C SER A 92 -12.18 19.44 -18.05
N LEU A 93 -12.40 20.52 -17.29
CA LEU A 93 -11.34 21.26 -16.61
C LEU A 93 -10.76 20.41 -15.47
N PRO A 94 -9.47 20.04 -15.47
CA PRO A 94 -8.85 19.38 -14.32
C PRO A 94 -8.79 20.35 -13.14
N ILE A 95 -9.22 19.90 -11.96
CA ILE A 95 -9.23 20.71 -10.74
C ILE A 95 -8.63 19.90 -9.60
N ILE A 96 -7.53 20.37 -9.03
CA ILE A 96 -6.95 19.84 -7.78
C ILE A 96 -7.39 20.76 -6.65
N VAL A 97 -7.72 20.16 -5.52
CA VAL A 97 -8.16 20.88 -4.34
C VAL A 97 -7.02 20.93 -3.32
N ILE A 98 -6.84 22.05 -2.63
CA ILE A 98 -5.81 22.26 -1.61
C ILE A 98 -6.52 22.44 -0.25
N SER A 99 -6.01 21.81 0.81
CA SER A 99 -6.63 21.91 2.15
C SER A 99 -5.60 21.84 3.27
N GLY A 100 -5.72 22.74 4.26
CA GLY A 100 -4.97 22.67 5.52
C GLY A 100 -5.44 21.59 6.50
N HIS A 101 -6.59 20.98 6.24
CA HIS A 101 -7.14 19.87 7.03
C HIS A 101 -7.57 18.74 6.08
N ALA A 102 -6.61 18.16 5.38
CA ALA A 102 -6.88 17.00 4.54
C ALA A 102 -7.31 15.80 5.39
N THR A 103 -8.60 15.47 5.31
CA THR A 103 -9.15 14.23 5.89
C THR A 103 -9.68 13.35 4.76
N VAL A 104 -9.88 12.06 5.05
CA VAL A 104 -10.53 11.15 4.08
C VAL A 104 -11.93 11.66 3.69
N SER A 105 -12.67 12.29 4.60
CA SER A 105 -14.02 12.82 4.31
C SER A 105 -13.94 13.95 3.30
N THR A 106 -13.03 14.91 3.52
CA THR A 106 -12.79 16.03 2.64
C THR A 106 -12.29 15.58 1.25
N ALA A 107 -11.40 14.57 1.22
CA ALA A 107 -10.97 13.96 -0.03
C ALA A 107 -12.14 13.32 -0.77
N VAL A 108 -12.88 12.41 -0.13
CA VAL A 108 -14.06 11.74 -0.70
C VAL A 108 -15.07 12.75 -1.26
N GLU A 109 -15.34 13.82 -0.51
CA GLU A 109 -16.27 14.88 -0.92
C GLU A 109 -15.77 15.61 -2.18
N ALA A 110 -14.50 16.05 -2.20
CA ALA A 110 -13.90 16.68 -3.36
C ALA A 110 -13.88 15.76 -4.59
N GLY A 111 -13.56 14.47 -4.41
CA GLY A 111 -13.56 13.48 -5.49
C GLY A 111 -14.95 13.22 -6.06
N LYS A 112 -16.00 13.12 -5.21
CA LYS A 112 -17.39 13.02 -5.67
C LYS A 112 -17.82 14.22 -6.51
N MET A 113 -17.24 15.39 -6.26
CA MET A 113 -17.51 16.61 -7.02
C MET A 113 -16.64 16.74 -8.28
N GLY A 114 -15.76 15.77 -8.56
CA GLY A 114 -14.96 15.70 -9.78
C GLY A 114 -13.56 16.30 -9.67
N ALA A 115 -13.08 16.60 -8.45
CA ALA A 115 -11.67 16.93 -8.25
C ALA A 115 -10.78 15.78 -8.71
N VAL A 116 -9.64 16.10 -9.32
CA VAL A 116 -8.69 15.10 -9.84
C VAL A 116 -7.71 14.63 -8.77
N ASP A 117 -7.44 15.46 -7.76
CA ASP A 117 -6.64 15.12 -6.59
C ASP A 117 -6.90 16.10 -5.43
N LEU A 118 -6.39 15.79 -4.24
CA LEU A 118 -6.36 16.67 -3.07
C LEU A 118 -4.93 16.79 -2.51
N LEU A 119 -4.47 18.02 -2.32
CA LEU A 119 -3.19 18.36 -1.72
C LEU A 119 -3.38 18.88 -0.29
N GLU A 120 -2.59 18.35 0.64
CA GLU A 120 -2.57 18.76 2.05
C GLU A 120 -1.56 19.91 2.23
N LYS A 121 -1.97 21.05 2.80
CA LYS A 121 -1.04 22.10 3.27
C LYS A 121 -0.37 21.62 4.56
N PRO A 122 0.92 21.92 4.79
CA PRO A 122 1.84 22.64 3.89
C PRO A 122 2.26 21.79 2.69
N LEU A 123 2.36 22.42 1.52
CA LEU A 123 2.69 21.73 0.26
C LEU A 123 4.15 21.26 0.25
N GLU A 124 4.37 19.94 0.24
CA GLU A 124 5.69 19.36 0.01
C GLU A 124 6.06 19.45 -1.48
N LEU A 125 7.13 20.18 -1.80
CA LEU A 125 7.54 20.55 -3.16
C LEU A 125 7.55 19.37 -4.16
N ASN A 126 8.24 18.27 -3.83
CA ASN A 126 8.34 17.12 -4.74
C ASN A 126 6.98 16.47 -4.99
N LYS A 127 6.17 16.30 -3.94
CA LYS A 127 4.82 15.72 -4.06
C LYS A 127 3.91 16.64 -4.89
N PHE A 128 4.01 17.95 -4.67
CA PHE A 128 3.27 18.95 -5.42
C PHE A 128 3.58 18.86 -6.92
N LEU A 129 4.85 18.95 -7.31
CA LEU A 129 5.27 18.88 -8.72
C LEU A 129 4.91 17.55 -9.40
N ASP A 130 5.04 16.43 -8.67
CA ASP A 130 4.64 15.11 -9.17
C ASP A 130 3.14 15.05 -9.50
N VAL A 131 2.29 15.60 -8.65
CA VAL A 131 0.83 15.60 -8.88
C VAL A 131 0.48 16.50 -10.08
N ILE A 132 1.06 17.72 -10.12
CA ILE A 132 0.81 18.67 -11.20
C ILE A 132 1.25 18.11 -12.56
N SER A 133 2.48 17.57 -12.63
CA SER A 133 3.01 16.97 -13.85
C SER A 133 2.15 15.80 -14.32
N LYS A 134 1.75 14.88 -13.43
CA LYS A 134 0.87 13.74 -13.76
C LYS A 134 -0.47 14.19 -14.33
N VAL A 135 -1.09 15.23 -13.77
CA VAL A 135 -2.36 15.75 -14.26
C VAL A 135 -2.19 16.41 -15.63
N LEU A 136 -1.13 17.20 -15.80
CA LEU A 136 -0.89 17.96 -17.02
C LEU A 136 -0.34 17.12 -18.19
N THR A 137 0.27 15.96 -17.93
CA THR A 137 0.90 15.08 -18.94
C THR A 137 0.00 13.97 -19.46
N LYS A 138 -1.28 13.92 -19.09
CA LYS A 138 -2.25 12.94 -19.62
C LYS A 138 -2.59 13.19 -21.11
N GLU A 139 -1.59 13.07 -21.99
CA GLU A 139 -1.71 12.70 -23.40
C GLU A 139 -0.76 11.50 -23.66
N LYS A 140 -1.37 10.35 -23.99
CA LYS A 140 -0.78 9.16 -24.66
C LYS A 140 0.61 8.64 -24.20
N THR A 141 0.54 7.54 -23.43
CA THR A 141 1.37 6.31 -23.50
C THR A 141 2.83 6.30 -23.01
N LYS A 142 3.13 5.23 -22.25
CA LYS A 142 4.37 4.42 -22.21
C LYS A 142 5.69 5.10 -21.83
N SER A 143 6.27 4.56 -20.75
CA SER A 143 7.70 4.35 -20.50
C SER A 143 8.66 5.49 -20.86
N ASN A 144 9.20 6.16 -19.83
CA ASN A 144 10.63 6.38 -19.65
C ASN A 144 10.86 7.19 -18.36
N PHE A 145 11.16 6.50 -17.26
CA PHE A 145 11.82 7.14 -16.12
C PHE A 145 13.32 7.14 -16.39
N LYS A 146 13.90 8.33 -16.54
CA LYS A 146 15.33 8.54 -16.37
C LYS A 146 15.56 9.22 -15.03
N GLU A 147 16.54 8.66 -14.33
CA GLU A 147 17.11 9.10 -13.07
C GLU A 147 17.58 10.54 -13.12
N GLU A 148 17.41 11.27 -12.03
CA GLU A 148 18.47 12.16 -11.53
C GLU A 148 18.61 11.99 -10.02
N THR A 149 19.75 11.44 -9.64
CA THR A 149 20.25 11.33 -8.28
C THR A 149 21.01 12.61 -7.97
N SER A 150 20.69 13.28 -6.86
CA SER A 150 21.64 14.18 -6.22
C SER A 150 21.79 13.89 -4.73
N THR A 151 23.05 13.60 -4.43
CA THR A 151 23.70 13.27 -3.17
C THR A 151 23.59 14.39 -2.13
N LYS A 152 23.20 14.04 -0.89
CA LYS A 152 23.83 14.60 0.32
C LYS A 152 24.04 13.51 1.37
N LYS A 153 25.31 13.11 1.50
CA LYS A 153 25.85 12.24 2.56
C LYS A 153 25.86 13.00 3.88
N GLY A 154 25.26 12.40 4.90
CA GLY A 154 25.47 12.72 6.31
C GLY A 154 25.40 11.42 7.10
N ALA A 155 26.53 10.73 7.23
CA ALA A 155 26.63 9.49 8.00
C ALA A 155 26.71 9.84 9.49
N LEU A 156 25.67 9.50 10.25
CA LEU A 156 25.77 9.34 11.70
C LEU A 156 25.89 7.84 11.99
N SER A 157 27.10 7.38 12.30
CA SER A 157 27.35 6.03 12.80
C SER A 157 26.99 5.98 14.28
N ILE A 158 25.94 5.25 14.63
CA ILE A 158 25.62 4.92 16.02
C ILE A 158 25.95 3.43 16.21
N ASN A 159 26.97 3.16 17.04
CA ASN A 159 27.32 1.81 17.49
C ASN A 159 26.19 1.26 18.36
N LEU A 160 25.64 0.11 17.97
CA LEU A 160 24.50 -0.55 18.60
C LEU A 160 24.76 -2.04 18.76
N ASP A 161 25.82 -2.41 19.49
CA ASP A 161 26.09 -3.81 19.79
C ASP A 161 25.99 -4.10 21.29
N THR A 162 25.35 -5.24 21.59
CA THR A 162 25.73 -6.27 22.58
C THR A 162 24.81 -6.70 23.73
N VAL A 163 23.53 -6.32 23.84
CA VAL A 163 22.68 -6.88 24.94
C VAL A 163 21.29 -7.44 24.52
N GLU A 164 20.75 -7.12 23.34
CA GLU A 164 19.39 -7.58 22.93
C GLU A 164 19.35 -8.85 22.05
N GLU A 165 20.40 -9.17 21.29
CA GLU A 165 20.42 -10.29 20.32
C GLU A 165 20.24 -11.69 20.95
N VAL A 166 20.79 -11.92 22.15
CA VAL A 166 20.77 -13.25 22.79
C VAL A 166 19.34 -13.65 23.22
N LYS A 167 18.48 -12.69 23.59
CA LYS A 167 17.08 -12.96 23.98
C LYS A 167 16.16 -13.18 22.77
N LEU A 168 16.43 -12.48 21.66
CA LEU A 168 15.71 -12.65 20.40
C LEU A 168 15.87 -14.09 19.88
N ASN A 169 17.10 -14.60 19.89
CA ASN A 169 17.42 -15.93 19.37
C ASN A 169 16.76 -17.08 20.16
N SER A 170 16.78 -17.06 21.50
CA SER A 170 16.22 -18.18 22.28
C SER A 170 14.68 -18.30 22.14
N PHE A 171 13.99 -17.16 22.09
CA PHE A 171 12.54 -17.11 21.99
C PHE A 171 12.03 -17.35 20.56
N ALA A 172 12.74 -16.82 19.57
CA ALA A 172 12.48 -17.14 18.17
C ALA A 172 12.66 -18.64 17.88
N GLN A 173 13.70 -19.26 18.45
CA GLN A 173 13.91 -20.70 18.35
C GLN A 173 12.73 -21.48 18.95
N GLU A 174 12.14 -21.07 20.07
CA GLU A 174 10.97 -21.78 20.62
C GLU A 174 9.76 -21.78 19.66
N ILE A 175 9.53 -20.67 18.95
CA ILE A 175 8.40 -20.52 18.02
C ILE A 175 8.69 -21.19 16.67
N PHE A 176 9.88 -20.99 16.10
CA PHE A 176 10.22 -21.37 14.73
C PHE A 176 11.09 -22.64 14.62
N ASN A 177 11.55 -23.25 15.71
CA ASN A 177 12.41 -24.45 15.69
C ASN A 177 11.66 -25.76 16.01
N ASN A 178 10.34 -25.72 16.20
CA ASN A 178 9.55 -26.95 16.31
C ASN A 178 9.77 -27.81 15.03
N LYS A 179 9.83 -29.15 15.10
CA LYS A 179 10.15 -30.04 13.96
C LYS A 179 8.93 -30.72 13.32
N LEU A 180 7.76 -30.08 13.40
CA LEU A 180 6.47 -30.62 12.96
C LEU A 180 6.27 -30.67 11.43
N TRP A 181 7.32 -30.46 10.63
CA TRP A 181 7.24 -29.98 9.24
C TRP A 181 7.67 -31.08 8.28
N SER A 182 6.86 -31.34 7.25
CA SER A 182 7.08 -32.45 6.30
C SER A 182 7.06 -32.03 4.84
N GLY A 183 7.19 -30.74 4.54
CA GLY A 183 7.32 -30.24 3.17
C GLY A 183 8.76 -30.29 2.66
N LYS A 184 9.00 -29.74 1.47
CA LYS A 184 10.33 -29.71 0.86
C LYS A 184 11.24 -28.79 1.67
N LYS A 185 12.53 -29.13 1.70
CA LYS A 185 13.56 -28.28 2.30
C LYS A 185 13.72 -27.00 1.48
N ARG A 186 13.77 -25.86 2.17
CA ARG A 186 14.02 -24.53 1.60
C ARG A 186 15.28 -23.95 2.23
N LYS A 187 15.96 -23.09 1.47
CA LYS A 187 17.02 -22.25 2.02
C LYS A 187 16.36 -21.11 2.81
N GLN A 188 16.99 -20.72 3.90
CA GLN A 188 16.60 -19.52 4.63
C GLN A 188 17.13 -18.30 3.90
N LEU A 189 16.37 -17.21 3.90
CA LEU A 189 16.73 -15.95 3.26
C LEU A 189 16.59 -14.80 4.25
N THR A 190 17.51 -13.85 4.16
CA THR A 190 17.43 -12.54 4.82
C THR A 190 17.88 -11.44 3.88
N LEU A 191 17.80 -10.18 4.29
CA LEU A 191 18.29 -9.06 3.48
C LEU A 191 19.83 -8.99 3.50
N SER A 192 20.44 -8.48 2.43
CA SER A 192 21.91 -8.31 2.39
C SER A 192 22.39 -7.12 3.23
N LYS A 193 21.55 -6.09 3.34
CA LYS A 193 21.78 -4.87 4.13
C LYS A 193 20.47 -4.39 4.75
N SER A 194 20.57 -3.57 5.78
CA SER A 194 19.39 -2.92 6.35
C SER A 194 18.74 -1.96 5.37
N ALA A 195 17.42 -1.79 5.46
CA ALA A 195 16.66 -0.84 4.68
C ALA A 195 15.71 -0.03 5.55
N VAL A 196 15.37 1.18 5.10
CA VAL A 196 14.47 2.08 5.80
C VAL A 196 13.41 2.56 4.83
N ILE A 197 12.16 2.57 5.27
CA ILE A 197 11.06 3.18 4.55
C ILE A 197 10.20 3.98 5.51
N TYR A 198 9.71 5.12 5.07
CA TYR A 198 8.86 6.01 5.84
C TYR A 198 7.55 6.24 5.11
N GLY A 199 6.49 6.52 5.86
CA GLY A 199 5.18 6.80 5.31
C GLY A 199 4.19 7.19 6.39
N ARG A 200 2.91 6.95 6.11
CA ARG A 200 1.80 7.19 7.02
C ARG A 200 1.06 5.88 7.25
N GLY A 201 0.59 5.63 8.46
CA GLY A 201 -0.30 4.50 8.72
C GLY A 201 -1.70 4.75 8.13
N LEU A 202 -2.35 3.71 7.59
CA LEU A 202 -3.68 3.81 6.98
C LEU A 202 -4.74 4.21 7.99
N HIS A 203 -4.76 3.54 9.14
CA HIS A 203 -5.80 3.70 10.13
C HIS A 203 -5.50 4.83 11.10
N THR A 204 -4.26 4.91 11.61
CA THR A 204 -3.88 5.93 12.60
C THR A 204 -3.66 7.30 11.98
N GLY A 205 -3.34 7.38 10.68
CA GLY A 205 -2.96 8.63 10.01
C GLY A 205 -1.64 9.23 10.49
N LYS A 206 -0.92 8.55 11.39
CA LYS A 206 0.35 9.03 11.95
C LYS A 206 1.51 8.73 10.99
N LYS A 207 2.51 9.62 10.98
CA LYS A 207 3.79 9.33 10.32
C LYS A 207 4.43 8.14 11.04
N THR A 208 4.87 7.16 10.26
CA THR A 208 5.49 5.92 10.74
C THR A 208 6.65 5.55 9.81
N GLY A 209 7.52 4.66 10.27
CA GLY A 209 8.63 4.15 9.49
C GLY A 209 8.95 2.71 9.84
N LEU A 210 9.53 2.00 8.87
CA LEU A 210 10.08 0.67 9.04
C LEU A 210 11.58 0.72 8.93
N ILE A 211 12.25 0.02 9.84
CA ILE A 211 13.65 -0.37 9.68
C ILE A 211 13.66 -1.88 9.54
N LEU A 212 14.07 -2.36 8.37
CA LEU A 212 14.24 -3.77 8.05
C LEU A 212 15.71 -4.12 8.27
N GLN A 213 16.01 -4.97 9.25
CA GLN A 213 17.38 -5.40 9.56
C GLN A 213 17.49 -6.90 9.38
N PRO A 214 18.53 -7.39 8.68
CA PRO A 214 18.74 -8.82 8.57
C PRO A 214 18.95 -9.45 9.94
N LEU A 215 18.47 -10.68 10.09
CA LEU A 215 18.68 -11.50 11.28
C LEU A 215 19.39 -12.79 10.90
N GLU A 216 20.01 -13.43 11.89
CA GLU A 216 20.63 -14.73 11.76
C GLU A 216 19.63 -15.84 11.38
N ALA A 217 20.16 -16.99 10.97
CA ALA A 217 19.33 -18.13 10.63
C ALA A 217 18.49 -18.60 11.82
N ASN A 218 17.24 -18.99 11.55
CA ASN A 218 16.23 -19.47 12.49
C ASN A 218 15.64 -18.40 13.43
N SER A 219 15.89 -17.12 13.18
CA SER A 219 15.26 -16.04 13.95
C SER A 219 13.80 -15.80 13.55
N GLY A 220 13.38 -16.14 12.33
CA GLY A 220 12.03 -15.83 11.87
C GLY A 220 11.81 -14.34 11.60
N ILE A 221 10.56 -13.95 11.32
CA ILE A 221 10.17 -12.55 11.17
C ILE A 221 9.74 -12.00 12.53
N ILE A 222 10.40 -10.95 12.99
CA ILE A 222 10.21 -10.36 14.32
C ILE A 222 9.95 -8.88 14.18
N PHE A 223 8.87 -8.39 14.80
CA PHE A 223 8.59 -6.98 14.93
C PHE A 223 9.03 -6.45 16.30
N THR A 224 9.42 -5.18 16.38
CA THR A 224 9.66 -4.45 17.64
C THR A 224 9.43 -2.96 17.45
N THR A 225 9.29 -2.22 18.55
CA THR A 225 9.28 -0.75 18.49
C THR A 225 10.70 -0.21 18.21
N PRO A 226 10.87 1.03 17.72
CA PRO A 226 12.21 1.58 17.48
C PRO A 226 13.11 1.60 18.73
N ARG A 227 12.51 1.63 19.93
CA ARG A 227 13.22 1.58 21.22
C ARG A 227 13.57 0.16 21.70
N GLY A 228 13.17 -0.89 20.97
CA GLY A 228 13.72 -2.25 21.11
C GLY A 228 13.21 -3.11 22.26
N THR A 229 12.45 -2.58 23.22
CA THR A 229 12.24 -3.25 24.52
C THR A 229 11.41 -4.54 24.51
N VAL A 230 10.52 -4.72 23.53
CA VAL A 230 9.64 -5.90 23.42
C VAL A 230 9.54 -6.34 21.97
N SER A 231 9.87 -7.60 21.72
CA SER A 231 9.82 -8.22 20.40
C SER A 231 8.58 -9.10 20.24
N VAL A 232 7.85 -8.87 19.14
CA VAL A 232 6.60 -9.55 18.75
C VAL A 232 6.86 -10.36 17.48
N PRO A 233 6.93 -11.71 17.55
CA PRO A 233 7.06 -12.53 16.35
C PRO A 233 5.85 -12.39 15.45
N ALA A 234 6.08 -12.36 14.14
CA ALA A 234 5.03 -12.42 13.14
C ALA A 234 4.49 -13.87 13.06
N HIS A 235 3.71 -14.25 14.06
CA HIS A 235 3.24 -15.61 14.23
C HIS A 235 1.81 -15.63 14.78
N LEU A 236 1.03 -16.63 14.38
CA LEU A 236 -0.38 -16.82 14.72
C LEU A 236 -0.69 -16.63 16.22
N LYS A 237 0.20 -17.09 17.10
CA LYS A 237 0.09 -16.95 18.57
C LYS A 237 -0.05 -15.50 19.04
N TYR A 238 0.48 -14.55 18.29
CA TYR A 238 0.50 -13.13 18.64
C TYR A 238 -0.54 -12.31 17.89
N VAL A 239 -1.35 -12.93 17.03
CA VAL A 239 -2.45 -12.23 16.33
C VAL A 239 -3.52 -11.86 17.35
N MET A 240 -3.82 -10.55 17.45
CA MET A 240 -4.78 -10.00 18.41
C MET A 240 -6.13 -9.69 17.76
N SER A 241 -6.11 -9.05 16.59
CA SER A 241 -7.32 -8.64 15.87
C SER A 241 -7.05 -8.59 14.37
N THR A 242 -8.12 -8.83 13.61
CA THR A 242 -8.13 -8.91 12.14
C THR A 242 -9.18 -7.99 11.52
N GLY A 243 -9.82 -7.12 12.31
CA GLY A 243 -11.05 -6.41 11.92
C GLY A 243 -10.98 -5.73 10.54
N PHE A 244 -10.04 -4.80 10.37
CA PHE A 244 -9.80 -4.09 9.10
C PHE A 244 -8.35 -4.22 8.61
N ALA A 245 -7.51 -4.89 9.40
CA ALA A 245 -6.09 -5.12 9.17
C ALA A 245 -5.62 -6.21 10.13
N THR A 246 -4.55 -6.92 9.79
CA THR A 246 -3.95 -7.91 10.67
C THR A 246 -3.03 -7.23 11.68
N THR A 247 -3.29 -7.49 12.96
CA THR A 247 -2.57 -6.89 14.08
C THR A 247 -1.95 -7.94 14.98
N ILE A 248 -0.65 -7.79 15.27
CA ILE A 248 0.06 -8.60 16.26
C ILE A 248 0.29 -7.82 17.56
N SER A 249 0.29 -8.53 18.68
CA SER A 249 0.46 -7.94 20.00
C SER A 249 1.20 -8.88 20.96
N LYS A 250 2.06 -8.30 21.80
CA LYS A 250 2.70 -8.99 22.93
C LYS A 250 3.12 -7.96 23.98
N GLN A 251 2.80 -8.22 25.24
CA GLN A 251 3.25 -7.43 26.40
C GLN A 251 3.05 -5.90 26.20
N GLY A 252 1.88 -5.51 25.71
CA GLY A 252 1.51 -4.10 25.52
C GLY A 252 1.99 -3.46 24.21
N VAL A 253 2.94 -4.08 23.49
CA VAL A 253 3.29 -3.66 22.13
C VAL A 253 2.25 -4.19 21.15
N LYS A 254 1.73 -3.32 20.29
CA LYS A 254 0.74 -3.61 19.25
C LYS A 254 1.22 -3.01 17.94
N ILE A 255 1.27 -3.83 16.88
CA ILE A 255 1.67 -3.40 15.53
C ILE A 255 0.62 -3.90 14.55
N SER A 256 -0.02 -2.98 13.83
CA SER A 256 -1.10 -3.25 12.89
C SER A 256 -0.68 -3.10 11.42
N THR A 257 -1.52 -3.63 10.52
CA THR A 257 -1.41 -3.47 9.07
C THR A 257 -0.17 -4.17 8.50
N ILE A 258 0.18 -5.32 9.07
CA ILE A 258 1.39 -6.05 8.70
C ILE A 258 1.23 -6.87 7.41
N GLU A 259 0.01 -7.12 6.98
CA GLU A 259 -0.38 -8.05 5.91
C GLU A 259 0.32 -7.77 4.57
N HIS A 260 0.43 -6.51 4.13
CA HIS A 260 1.04 -6.19 2.84
C HIS A 260 2.55 -6.40 2.84
N LEU A 261 3.22 -6.01 3.94
CA LEU A 261 4.63 -6.28 4.15
C LEU A 261 4.88 -7.79 4.25
N MET A 262 4.07 -8.51 5.02
CA MET A 262 4.16 -9.96 5.16
C MET A 262 3.94 -10.69 3.82
N SER A 263 3.05 -10.16 2.98
CA SER A 263 2.79 -10.67 1.62
C SER A 263 4.04 -10.56 0.74
N ALA A 264 4.69 -9.39 0.73
CA ALA A 264 5.95 -9.20 0.01
C ALA A 264 7.07 -10.09 0.57
N LEU A 265 7.23 -10.17 1.89
CA LEU A 265 8.24 -11.02 2.53
C LEU A 265 8.05 -12.50 2.19
N HIS A 266 6.80 -12.98 2.15
CA HIS A 266 6.46 -14.34 1.74
C HIS A 266 6.84 -14.59 0.28
N ALA A 267 6.49 -13.68 -0.63
CA ALA A 267 6.78 -13.81 -2.06
C ALA A 267 8.29 -13.83 -2.37
N TYR A 268 9.09 -13.07 -1.62
CA TYR A 268 10.55 -13.08 -1.72
C TYR A 268 11.22 -14.20 -0.89
N GLY A 269 10.42 -14.98 -0.14
CA GLY A 269 10.91 -16.08 0.69
C GLY A 269 11.75 -15.66 1.90
N ILE A 270 11.64 -14.39 2.34
CA ILE A 270 12.39 -13.86 3.48
C ILE A 270 11.95 -14.59 4.75
N SER A 271 12.87 -15.32 5.36
CA SER A 271 12.61 -16.14 6.54
C SER A 271 13.03 -15.45 7.83
N ASN A 272 14.11 -14.65 7.81
CA ASN A 272 14.69 -14.05 9.01
C ASN A 272 14.81 -12.54 8.84
N LEU A 273 14.11 -11.77 9.66
CA LEU A 273 14.12 -10.31 9.57
C LEU A 273 13.65 -9.66 10.86
N LEU A 274 14.37 -8.63 11.31
CA LEU A 274 13.91 -7.72 12.34
C LEU A 274 13.26 -6.51 11.69
N ILE A 275 12.03 -6.21 12.11
CA ILE A 275 11.23 -5.11 11.60
C ILE A 275 10.98 -4.16 12.76
N LYS A 276 11.63 -3.00 12.75
CA LYS A 276 11.34 -1.93 13.72
C LYS A 276 10.27 -1.03 13.16
N CYS A 277 9.15 -0.92 13.86
CA CYS A 277 7.99 -0.14 13.46
C CYS A 277 7.35 0.46 14.72
N ASP A 278 6.74 1.63 14.60
CA ASP A 278 5.91 2.15 15.69
C ASP A 278 4.58 1.35 15.77
N SER A 279 3.42 1.99 15.94
CA SER A 279 2.16 1.25 16.12
C SER A 279 1.55 0.65 14.85
N GLU A 280 1.97 1.09 13.66
CA GLU A 280 1.34 0.70 12.39
C GLU A 280 2.37 0.74 11.24
N VAL A 281 2.34 -0.28 10.39
CA VAL A 281 3.14 -0.35 9.16
C VAL A 281 2.65 0.72 8.17
N PRO A 282 3.55 1.46 7.48
CA PRO A 282 3.14 2.49 6.53
C PRO A 282 2.35 1.86 5.37
N ILE A 283 1.25 2.51 4.97
CA ILE A 283 0.39 2.01 3.88
C ILE A 283 0.96 2.27 2.49
N LEU A 284 1.85 3.26 2.36
CA LEU A 284 2.51 3.64 1.12
C LEU A 284 1.48 3.99 0.03
N ASP A 285 1.44 3.24 -1.07
CA ASP A 285 0.46 3.41 -2.15
C ASP A 285 -0.77 2.48 -2.00
N GLY A 286 -0.87 1.76 -0.88
CA GLY A 286 -1.93 0.78 -0.60
C GLY A 286 -1.67 -0.62 -1.15
N SER A 287 -0.53 -0.82 -1.81
CA SER A 287 -0.13 -2.10 -2.41
C SER A 287 1.20 -2.59 -1.82
N ALA A 288 1.77 -3.65 -2.39
CA ALA A 288 3.06 -4.19 -1.95
C ALA A 288 4.26 -3.77 -2.82
N VAL A 289 4.06 -2.95 -3.87
CA VAL A 289 5.12 -2.57 -4.83
C VAL A 289 6.34 -1.97 -4.14
N GLU A 290 6.12 -1.03 -3.23
CA GLU A 290 7.21 -0.35 -2.54
C GLU A 290 7.94 -1.27 -1.55
N PHE A 291 7.25 -2.26 -0.96
CA PHE A 291 7.94 -3.29 -0.18
C PHE A 291 8.81 -4.19 -1.07
N CYS A 292 8.31 -4.59 -2.24
CA CYS A 292 9.09 -5.32 -3.23
C CYS A 292 10.35 -4.54 -3.63
N ARG A 293 10.21 -3.25 -3.95
CA ARG A 293 11.32 -2.37 -4.32
C ARG A 293 12.38 -2.31 -3.23
N VAL A 294 11.96 -2.08 -1.97
CA VAL A 294 12.88 -2.01 -0.83
C VAL A 294 13.62 -3.32 -0.61
N ILE A 295 12.95 -4.47 -0.75
CA ILE A 295 13.59 -5.80 -0.62
C ILE A 295 14.62 -6.00 -1.74
N GLU A 296 14.30 -5.62 -2.98
CA GLU A 296 15.20 -5.72 -4.13
C GLU A 296 16.43 -4.81 -3.97
N GLU A 297 16.25 -3.55 -3.57
CA GLU A 297 17.32 -2.59 -3.32
C GLU A 297 18.22 -3.03 -2.15
N ALA A 298 17.64 -3.63 -1.11
CA ALA A 298 18.34 -4.21 0.02
C ALA A 298 19.11 -5.49 -0.37
N GLY A 299 18.74 -6.16 -1.46
CA GLY A 299 19.27 -7.45 -1.84
C GLY A 299 18.88 -8.57 -0.88
N VAL A 300 18.89 -9.81 -1.37
CA VAL A 300 18.52 -11.00 -0.60
C VAL A 300 19.69 -11.97 -0.57
N VAL A 301 20.01 -12.51 0.61
CA VAL A 301 21.11 -13.46 0.81
C VAL A 301 20.61 -14.76 1.44
N GLU A 302 21.20 -15.86 1.01
CA GLU A 302 20.92 -17.19 1.54
C GLU A 302 21.67 -17.43 2.86
N GLN A 303 21.00 -18.08 3.81
CA GLN A 303 21.56 -18.49 5.08
C GLN A 303 21.54 -20.00 5.23
N ARG A 304 22.55 -20.53 5.93
CA ARG A 304 22.61 -21.95 6.28
C ARG A 304 21.67 -22.21 7.46
N GLY A 305 20.75 -23.15 7.29
CA GLY A 305 19.82 -23.54 8.33
C GLY A 305 18.81 -24.55 7.81
N GLU A 306 18.13 -25.25 8.71
CA GLU A 306 17.03 -26.12 8.35
C GLU A 306 15.74 -25.29 8.26
N TRP A 307 15.11 -25.27 7.09
CA TRP A 307 13.83 -24.61 6.88
C TRP A 307 13.02 -25.45 5.89
N TYR A 308 11.74 -25.61 6.16
CA TYR A 308 10.88 -26.54 5.42
C TYR A 308 9.55 -25.87 5.13
N GLU A 309 8.93 -26.26 4.03
CA GLU A 309 7.56 -25.87 3.74
C GLU A 309 6.56 -26.62 4.62
N LEU A 310 5.37 -26.03 4.78
CA LEU A 310 4.19 -26.69 5.32
C LEU A 310 3.38 -27.32 4.18
N ALA A 311 3.60 -28.60 3.92
CA ALA A 311 2.77 -29.36 2.99
C ALA A 311 1.43 -29.70 3.63
N VAL A 312 0.34 -29.23 3.01
CA VAL A 312 -1.04 -29.58 3.38
C VAL A 312 -1.30 -31.02 2.97
N LYS A 313 -1.79 -31.85 3.90
CA LYS A 313 -1.97 -33.30 3.69
C LYS A 313 -3.42 -33.69 3.47
N GLU A 314 -4.34 -32.92 4.02
CA GLU A 314 -5.78 -33.19 4.00
C GLU A 314 -6.51 -31.87 3.79
N LYS A 315 -7.74 -31.94 3.28
CA LYS A 315 -8.60 -30.76 3.10
C LYS A 315 -8.97 -30.19 4.47
N ILE A 316 -8.79 -28.89 4.67
CA ILE A 316 -9.23 -28.14 5.84
C ILE A 316 -10.15 -27.01 5.36
N GLU A 317 -11.31 -26.87 5.99
CA GLU A 317 -12.37 -25.94 5.56
C GLU A 317 -12.86 -25.11 6.74
N VAL A 318 -12.98 -23.81 6.51
CA VAL A 318 -13.65 -22.84 7.38
C VAL A 318 -14.78 -22.22 6.58
N LYS A 319 -16.01 -22.31 7.09
CA LYS A 319 -17.22 -21.85 6.39
C LYS A 319 -18.19 -21.16 7.33
N ARG A 320 -18.74 -20.02 6.90
CA ARG A 320 -19.73 -19.21 7.60
C ARG A 320 -20.78 -18.71 6.59
N GLY A 321 -21.93 -19.41 6.52
CA GLY A 321 -22.93 -19.13 5.50
C GLY A 321 -22.38 -19.34 4.09
N ASP A 322 -22.38 -18.27 3.28
CA ASP A 322 -21.86 -18.27 1.91
C ASP A 322 -20.36 -17.93 1.83
N GLU A 323 -19.76 -17.49 2.93
CA GLU A 323 -18.32 -17.18 3.02
C GLU A 323 -17.56 -18.44 3.40
N PHE A 324 -16.50 -18.75 2.66
CA PHE A 324 -15.68 -19.91 2.97
C PHE A 324 -14.23 -19.74 2.51
N ILE A 325 -13.33 -20.40 3.24
CA ILE A 325 -11.96 -20.61 2.82
C ILE A 325 -11.58 -22.07 3.07
N VAL A 326 -11.00 -22.69 2.05
CA VAL A 326 -10.58 -24.07 2.04
C VAL A 326 -9.12 -24.11 1.68
N ILE A 327 -8.35 -25.00 2.32
CA ILE A 327 -7.04 -25.39 1.82
C ILE A 327 -7.00 -26.90 1.57
N GLU A 328 -6.47 -27.30 0.42
CA GLU A 328 -6.35 -28.69 0.00
C GLU A 328 -4.92 -29.02 -0.46
N PRO A 329 -4.51 -30.30 -0.44
CA PRO A 329 -3.20 -30.71 -0.92
C PRO A 329 -2.96 -30.29 -2.38
N ALA A 330 -1.80 -29.69 -2.64
CA ALA A 330 -1.32 -29.36 -3.97
C ALA A 330 0.21 -29.40 -3.99
N GLU A 331 0.82 -29.34 -5.18
CA GLU A 331 2.28 -29.35 -5.33
C GLU A 331 2.93 -27.96 -5.24
N GLU A 332 2.10 -26.91 -5.37
CA GLU A 332 2.48 -25.50 -5.35
C GLU A 332 1.61 -24.73 -4.36
N PHE A 333 1.97 -23.47 -4.08
CA PHE A 333 1.10 -22.56 -3.34
C PHE A 333 0.19 -21.80 -4.30
N ILE A 334 -1.10 -22.11 -4.25
CA ILE A 334 -2.12 -21.58 -5.17
C ILE A 334 -3.21 -20.91 -4.35
N ILE A 335 -3.70 -19.75 -4.79
CA ILE A 335 -4.89 -19.10 -4.24
C ILE A 335 -5.89 -18.88 -5.38
N ASP A 336 -7.03 -19.55 -5.33
CA ASP A 336 -8.21 -19.30 -6.16
C ASP A 336 -9.21 -18.49 -5.33
N TYR A 337 -9.40 -17.22 -5.69
CA TYR A 337 -10.22 -16.29 -4.92
C TYR A 337 -11.42 -15.80 -5.73
N THR A 338 -12.61 -15.91 -5.13
CA THR A 338 -13.85 -15.31 -5.63
C THR A 338 -14.29 -14.16 -4.72
N LEU A 339 -14.28 -12.96 -5.27
CA LEU A 339 -14.85 -11.76 -4.68
C LEU A 339 -16.27 -11.59 -5.20
N SER A 340 -17.23 -11.28 -4.34
CA SER A 340 -18.61 -11.03 -4.76
C SER A 340 -19.19 -9.86 -3.98
N TYR A 341 -19.40 -8.75 -4.68
CA TYR A 341 -20.05 -7.55 -4.17
C TYR A 341 -21.23 -7.18 -5.08
N PRO A 342 -22.21 -6.40 -4.58
CA PRO A 342 -23.21 -5.78 -5.44
C PRO A 342 -22.58 -4.95 -6.56
N ASN A 343 -23.36 -4.67 -7.61
CA ASN A 343 -22.97 -3.67 -8.62
C ASN A 343 -22.58 -2.36 -7.92
N PRO A 344 -21.54 -1.66 -8.39
CA PRO A 344 -20.90 -1.80 -9.71
C PRO A 344 -19.69 -2.76 -9.76
N ILE A 345 -19.25 -3.32 -8.62
CA ILE A 345 -18.09 -4.25 -8.61
C ILE A 345 -18.46 -5.59 -9.23
N GLY A 346 -19.62 -6.13 -8.85
CA GLY A 346 -20.05 -7.46 -9.25
C GLY A 346 -19.15 -8.57 -8.69
N GLU A 347 -19.09 -9.68 -9.41
CA GLU A 347 -18.24 -10.81 -9.10
C GLU A 347 -16.89 -10.69 -9.81
N GLN A 348 -15.80 -10.90 -9.08
CA GLN A 348 -14.45 -11.01 -9.63
C GLN A 348 -13.83 -12.32 -9.17
N LYS A 349 -13.20 -13.04 -10.10
CA LYS A 349 -12.50 -14.29 -9.79
C LYS A 349 -11.09 -14.23 -10.35
N PHE A 350 -10.10 -14.58 -9.53
CA PHE A 350 -8.72 -14.69 -9.96
C PHE A 350 -8.03 -15.86 -9.27
N GLN A 351 -7.26 -16.64 -10.03
CA GLN A 351 -6.42 -17.70 -9.50
C GLN A 351 -4.96 -17.34 -9.71
N PHE A 352 -4.18 -17.39 -8.64
CA PHE A 352 -2.76 -17.06 -8.64
C PHE A 352 -1.94 -18.22 -8.05
N THR A 353 -0.85 -18.58 -8.73
CA THR A 353 0.17 -19.49 -8.21
C THR A 353 1.41 -18.69 -7.86
N LEU A 354 1.86 -18.76 -6.60
CA LEU A 354 3.09 -18.08 -6.19
C LEU A 354 4.31 -18.93 -6.57
N SER A 355 4.81 -18.74 -7.80
CA SER A 355 5.96 -19.49 -8.32
C SER A 355 7.29 -18.75 -8.17
N SER A 356 7.28 -17.41 -8.04
CA SER A 356 8.47 -16.57 -7.90
C SER A 356 8.15 -15.18 -7.33
N ALA A 357 9.18 -14.46 -6.88
CA ALA A 357 9.03 -13.05 -6.54
C ALA A 357 8.61 -12.20 -7.75
N SER A 358 9.11 -12.53 -8.95
CA SER A 358 8.81 -11.80 -10.18
C SER A 358 7.33 -11.89 -10.57
N ASN A 359 6.75 -13.09 -10.56
CA ASN A 359 5.33 -13.23 -10.94
C ASN A 359 4.39 -12.59 -9.90
N TYR A 360 4.76 -12.60 -8.62
CA TYR A 360 4.07 -11.83 -7.59
C TYR A 360 4.12 -10.33 -7.86
N LYS A 361 5.32 -9.79 -8.16
CA LYS A 361 5.52 -8.36 -8.45
C LYS A 361 4.75 -7.88 -9.66
N GLU A 362 4.60 -8.72 -10.68
CA GLU A 362 3.85 -8.37 -11.89
C GLU A 362 2.32 -8.44 -11.70
N GLN A 363 1.83 -9.46 -10.96
CA GLN A 363 0.42 -9.81 -10.98
C GLN A 363 -0.35 -9.47 -9.70
N ILE A 364 0.33 -9.38 -8.56
CA ILE A 364 -0.32 -9.24 -7.25
C ILE A 364 0.16 -7.99 -6.53
N ALA A 365 1.47 -7.77 -6.44
CA ALA A 365 2.03 -6.65 -5.69
C ALA A 365 1.43 -5.27 -6.02
N PRO A 366 1.07 -4.94 -7.28
CA PRO A 366 0.50 -3.64 -7.63
C PRO A 366 -0.96 -3.46 -7.23
N ALA A 367 -1.65 -4.50 -6.75
CA ALA A 367 -3.06 -4.40 -6.40
C ALA A 367 -3.25 -3.65 -5.07
N ARG A 368 -3.89 -2.47 -5.15
CA ARG A 368 -4.09 -1.60 -4.00
C ARG A 368 -5.27 -2.04 -3.14
N THR A 369 -5.18 -1.69 -1.86
CA THR A 369 -6.30 -1.80 -0.93
C THR A 369 -7.45 -0.91 -1.37
N PHE A 370 -8.64 -1.21 -0.87
CA PHE A 370 -9.86 -0.53 -1.31
C PHE A 370 -10.82 -0.32 -0.15
N ALA A 371 -11.62 0.74 -0.27
CA ALA A 371 -12.65 1.08 0.69
C ALA A 371 -13.91 1.55 -0.04
N PHE A 372 -15.06 1.33 0.58
CA PHE A 372 -16.34 1.78 0.03
C PHE A 372 -16.74 3.11 0.65
N VAL A 373 -17.26 4.02 -0.18
CA VAL A 373 -17.80 5.32 0.27
C VAL A 373 -18.77 5.17 1.44
N LYS A 374 -19.67 4.17 1.38
CA LYS A 374 -20.66 3.90 2.42
C LYS A 374 -20.07 3.52 3.78
N ASP A 375 -18.84 2.99 3.80
CA ASP A 375 -18.20 2.45 5.00
C ASP A 375 -17.22 3.46 5.63
N ILE A 376 -16.78 4.48 4.87
CA ILE A 376 -15.81 5.50 5.33
C ILE A 376 -16.29 6.22 6.59
N GLU A 377 -17.54 6.69 6.62
CA GLU A 377 -18.06 7.48 7.75
C GLU A 377 -18.02 6.67 9.05
N GLN A 378 -18.39 5.39 8.99
CA GLN A 378 -18.35 4.49 10.15
C GLN A 378 -16.92 4.18 10.59
N LEU A 379 -16.01 3.94 9.64
CA LEU A 379 -14.59 3.73 9.92
C LEU A 379 -13.99 4.93 10.64
N GLN A 380 -14.27 6.14 10.15
CA GLN A 380 -13.77 7.37 10.76
C GLN A 380 -14.36 7.63 12.15
N LYS A 381 -15.66 7.40 12.35
CA LYS A 381 -16.30 7.47 13.69
C LYS A 381 -15.66 6.51 14.69
N SER A 382 -15.09 5.41 14.21
CA SER A 382 -14.37 4.42 15.01
C SER A 382 -12.87 4.73 15.17
N GLY A 383 -12.41 5.90 14.70
CA GLY A 383 -11.00 6.31 14.75
C GLY A 383 -10.09 5.59 13.75
N LEU A 384 -10.66 4.94 12.72
CA LEU A 384 -9.95 4.24 11.66
C LEU A 384 -9.91 5.07 10.37
N ALA A 385 -9.11 4.60 9.40
CA ALA A 385 -8.94 5.18 8.08
C ALA A 385 -8.54 6.68 8.10
N GLN A 386 -7.79 7.13 9.11
CA GLN A 386 -7.39 8.54 9.23
C GLN A 386 -6.25 8.92 8.27
N GLY A 387 -5.53 7.93 7.73
CA GLY A 387 -4.41 8.11 6.81
C GLY A 387 -4.72 7.82 5.34
N GLY A 388 -5.99 7.55 5.01
CA GLY A 388 -6.41 7.36 3.62
C GLY A 388 -6.12 8.63 2.80
N GLN A 389 -5.48 8.45 1.65
CA GLN A 389 -5.23 9.48 0.64
C GLN A 389 -5.61 8.90 -0.73
N PHE A 390 -5.96 9.75 -1.70
CA PHE A 390 -6.38 9.27 -3.02
C PHE A 390 -5.33 8.44 -3.76
N ASN A 391 -4.07 8.56 -3.38
CA ASN A 391 -2.97 7.80 -3.96
C ASN A 391 -2.66 6.48 -3.22
N ASN A 392 -3.33 6.16 -2.11
CA ASN A 392 -2.98 5.01 -1.26
C ASN A 392 -4.10 3.97 -1.05
N PHE A 393 -5.22 4.09 -1.74
CA PHE A 393 -6.26 3.06 -1.83
C PHE A 393 -7.18 3.35 -3.03
N LEU A 394 -8.02 2.39 -3.40
CA LEU A 394 -9.14 2.57 -4.32
C LEU A 394 -10.43 2.87 -3.53
N LEU A 395 -11.02 4.04 -3.76
CA LEU A 395 -12.31 4.42 -3.22
C LEU A 395 -13.43 3.99 -4.18
N ILE A 396 -14.29 3.08 -3.73
CA ILE A 396 -15.40 2.56 -4.52
C ILE A 396 -16.71 3.24 -4.14
N GLY A 397 -17.35 3.88 -5.11
CA GLY A 397 -18.69 4.46 -5.02
C GLY A 397 -19.75 3.63 -5.73
N GLU A 398 -20.93 4.24 -5.90
CA GLU A 398 -22.10 3.61 -6.55
C GLU A 398 -21.88 3.29 -8.04
N ASN A 399 -20.97 4.01 -8.71
CA ASN A 399 -20.69 3.86 -10.14
C ASN A 399 -19.30 3.28 -10.46
N GLY A 400 -18.53 2.87 -9.44
CA GLY A 400 -17.22 2.24 -9.59
C GLY A 400 -16.14 2.96 -8.79
N ALA A 401 -14.89 2.80 -9.20
CA ALA A 401 -13.76 3.52 -8.59
C ALA A 401 -13.88 5.03 -8.85
N ILE A 402 -13.68 5.85 -7.80
CA ILE A 402 -13.86 7.31 -7.85
C ILE A 402 -12.54 8.04 -8.09
N ASN A 403 -11.51 7.65 -7.34
CA ASN A 403 -10.29 8.44 -7.20
C ASN A 403 -9.19 8.09 -8.21
N ASP A 404 -9.19 6.85 -8.69
CA ASP A 404 -8.25 6.43 -9.72
C ASP A 404 -8.80 5.23 -10.49
N VAL A 405 -8.26 5.00 -11.67
CA VAL A 405 -8.56 3.81 -12.47
C VAL A 405 -7.88 2.60 -11.83
N PRO A 406 -8.54 1.44 -11.76
CA PRO A 406 -7.88 0.22 -11.35
C PRO A 406 -6.68 -0.12 -12.25
N ARG A 407 -5.53 -0.43 -11.65
CA ARG A 407 -4.30 -0.94 -12.29
C ARG A 407 -4.56 -2.26 -13.01
N PHE A 408 -5.53 -3.03 -12.51
CA PHE A 408 -6.06 -4.23 -13.14
C PHE A 408 -7.59 -4.19 -13.16
N LYS A 409 -8.22 -4.79 -14.17
CA LYS A 409 -9.68 -4.93 -14.21
C LYS A 409 -10.24 -5.66 -12.97
N ASP A 410 -9.44 -6.58 -12.45
CA ASP A 410 -9.66 -7.47 -11.31
C ASP A 410 -8.78 -7.07 -10.09
N GLU A 411 -8.44 -5.78 -9.93
CA GLU A 411 -7.53 -5.30 -8.88
C GLU A 411 -8.02 -5.67 -7.46
N LEU A 412 -9.33 -5.60 -7.18
CA LEU A 412 -9.86 -5.85 -5.84
C LEU A 412 -9.67 -7.31 -5.42
N VAL A 413 -9.95 -8.28 -6.31
CA VAL A 413 -9.70 -9.70 -6.00
C VAL A 413 -8.21 -10.02 -5.90
N ARG A 414 -7.36 -9.38 -6.72
CA ARG A 414 -5.89 -9.50 -6.59
C ARG A 414 -5.39 -8.96 -5.25
N HIS A 415 -5.98 -7.88 -4.74
CA HIS A 415 -5.64 -7.37 -3.42
C HIS A 415 -6.06 -8.34 -2.30
N LYS A 416 -7.22 -8.98 -2.39
CA LYS A 416 -7.60 -10.02 -1.43
C LYS A 416 -6.67 -11.24 -1.46
N ILE A 417 -6.12 -11.57 -2.63
CA ILE A 417 -5.05 -12.57 -2.74
C ILE A 417 -3.77 -12.07 -2.08
N LEU A 418 -3.37 -10.80 -2.28
CA LEU A 418 -2.24 -10.17 -1.60
C LEU A 418 -2.37 -10.29 -0.07
N ASP A 419 -3.53 -9.92 0.49
CA ASP A 419 -3.83 -10.04 1.91
C ASP A 419 -3.70 -11.50 2.40
N CYS A 420 -4.28 -12.44 1.65
CA CYS A 420 -4.26 -13.86 1.98
C CYS A 420 -2.84 -14.44 2.00
N ILE A 421 -1.99 -14.06 1.03
CA ILE A 421 -0.56 -14.46 1.00
C ILE A 421 0.15 -13.98 2.27
N GLY A 422 -0.12 -12.75 2.72
CA GLY A 422 0.50 -12.16 3.90
C GLY A 422 0.03 -12.79 5.20
N ASP A 423 -1.29 -12.97 5.36
CA ASP A 423 -1.87 -13.59 6.55
C ASP A 423 -1.41 -15.04 6.71
N LEU A 424 -1.38 -15.83 5.63
CA LEU A 424 -0.94 -17.23 5.65
C LEU A 424 0.53 -17.38 6.05
N TYR A 425 1.34 -16.35 5.84
CA TYR A 425 2.74 -16.37 6.26
C TYR A 425 2.93 -16.27 7.78
N LEU A 426 1.87 -15.99 8.55
CA LEU A 426 1.88 -15.99 10.02
C LEU A 426 1.93 -17.40 10.65
N LEU A 427 1.97 -18.46 9.85
CA LEU A 427 2.47 -19.76 10.32
C LEU A 427 4.00 -19.80 10.46
N GLY A 428 4.70 -18.75 10.00
CA GLY A 428 6.15 -18.62 10.10
C GLY A 428 6.93 -19.39 9.03
N ARG A 429 6.24 -20.07 8.11
CA ARG A 429 6.85 -20.76 6.95
C ARG A 429 5.91 -20.77 5.74
N PRO A 430 6.45 -20.95 4.52
CA PRO A 430 5.64 -21.08 3.32
C PRO A 430 4.74 -22.33 3.38
N ILE A 431 3.49 -22.18 2.94
CA ILE A 431 2.52 -23.26 2.83
C ILE A 431 2.53 -23.78 1.39
N ILE A 432 2.41 -25.10 1.21
CA ILE A 432 2.20 -25.74 -0.08
C ILE A 432 0.83 -26.42 -0.05
N GLY A 433 -0.03 -26.00 -0.96
CA GLY A 433 -1.46 -26.32 -0.97
C GLY A 433 -2.23 -25.31 -1.82
N LYS A 434 -3.43 -25.71 -2.25
CA LYS A 434 -4.35 -24.83 -2.94
C LYS A 434 -5.36 -24.26 -1.95
N VAL A 435 -5.40 -22.94 -1.85
CA VAL A 435 -6.42 -22.19 -1.11
C VAL A 435 -7.53 -21.83 -2.08
N THR A 436 -8.77 -22.16 -1.74
CA THR A 436 -9.96 -21.68 -2.44
C THR A 436 -10.78 -20.82 -1.49
N ALA A 437 -10.94 -19.54 -1.80
CA ALA A 437 -11.56 -18.54 -0.93
C ALA A 437 -12.74 -17.86 -1.63
N CYS A 438 -13.83 -17.65 -0.91
CA CYS A 438 -15.02 -16.94 -1.40
C CYS A 438 -15.48 -15.93 -0.35
N LYS A 439 -15.46 -14.64 -0.72
CA LYS A 439 -15.95 -13.52 0.11
C LYS A 439 -15.33 -13.43 1.52
N THR A 440 -14.11 -13.91 1.71
CA THR A 440 -13.44 -13.92 3.02
C THR A 440 -12.62 -12.65 3.30
N GLY A 441 -12.04 -12.56 4.50
CA GLY A 441 -11.04 -11.57 4.86
C GLY A 441 -10.04 -12.10 5.88
N HIS A 442 -9.37 -11.19 6.57
CA HIS A 442 -8.32 -11.54 7.54
C HIS A 442 -8.83 -12.46 8.65
N SER A 443 -10.08 -12.28 9.10
CA SER A 443 -10.67 -13.11 10.15
C SER A 443 -10.75 -14.58 9.76
N GLU A 444 -11.27 -14.87 8.57
CA GLU A 444 -11.40 -16.23 8.05
C GLU A 444 -10.03 -16.81 7.66
N ASN A 445 -9.13 -15.99 7.12
CA ASN A 445 -7.74 -16.38 6.88
C ASN A 445 -7.11 -16.89 8.19
N ILE A 446 -7.15 -16.10 9.27
CA ILE A 446 -6.59 -16.46 10.58
C ILE A 446 -7.30 -17.67 11.20
N GLU A 447 -8.60 -17.83 11.00
CA GLU A 447 -9.33 -19.04 11.41
C GLU A 447 -8.81 -20.29 10.69
N LEU A 448 -8.55 -20.19 9.38
CA LEU A 448 -7.91 -21.26 8.62
C LEU A 448 -6.51 -21.60 9.17
N LEU A 449 -5.68 -20.58 9.48
CA LEU A 449 -4.36 -20.81 10.08
C LEU A 449 -4.46 -21.57 11.40
N LYS A 450 -5.47 -21.29 12.23
CA LYS A 450 -5.71 -22.01 13.50
C LYS A 450 -6.02 -23.48 13.25
N GLU A 451 -6.88 -23.78 12.28
CA GLU A 451 -7.21 -25.17 11.92
C GLU A 451 -6.02 -25.91 11.30
N ILE A 452 -5.23 -25.26 10.44
CA ILE A 452 -3.98 -25.82 9.92
C ILE A 452 -3.02 -26.15 11.07
N ALA A 453 -2.79 -25.19 11.99
CA ALA A 453 -1.89 -25.39 13.13
C ALA A 453 -2.36 -26.53 14.06
N LYS A 454 -3.67 -26.69 14.23
CA LYS A 454 -4.28 -27.79 14.99
C LYS A 454 -4.06 -29.14 14.29
N ALA A 455 -4.35 -29.23 12.99
CA ALA A 455 -4.14 -30.46 12.20
C ALA A 455 -2.67 -30.91 12.22
N ILE A 456 -1.72 -29.97 12.14
CA ILE A 456 -0.27 -30.26 12.24
C ILE A 456 0.06 -30.88 13.60
N LYS A 457 -0.43 -30.30 14.70
CA LYS A 457 -0.20 -30.82 16.07
C LYS A 457 -0.75 -32.24 16.23
N GLU A 458 -1.99 -32.48 15.81
CA GLU A 458 -2.65 -33.78 15.89
C GLU A 458 -1.91 -34.87 15.10
N SER A 459 -1.43 -34.53 13.89
CA SER A 459 -0.65 -35.46 13.06
C SER A 459 0.69 -35.86 13.69
N THR A 460 1.27 -35.00 14.52
CA THR A 460 2.55 -35.26 15.18
C THR A 460 2.38 -36.15 16.41
N VAL A 461 1.33 -35.90 17.21
CA VAL A 461 0.98 -36.76 18.37
C VAL A 461 0.73 -38.20 17.91
N LYS A 462 -0.01 -38.39 16.82
CA LYS A 462 -0.27 -39.72 16.23
C LYS A 462 1.01 -40.45 15.78
N LYS A 463 2.05 -39.74 15.35
CA LYS A 463 3.35 -40.33 14.98
C LYS A 463 4.21 -40.68 16.19
N GLY A 464 4.15 -39.89 17.26
CA GLY A 464 4.89 -40.16 18.51
C GLY A 464 4.37 -41.38 19.28
N GLY A 465 3.06 -41.67 19.22
CA GLY A 465 2.46 -42.82 19.90
C GLY A 465 2.66 -44.18 19.23
N LYS A 466 3.18 -44.24 17.99
CA LYS A 466 3.42 -45.50 17.27
C LYS A 466 4.86 -46.03 17.36
N ASN A 467 5.76 -45.30 18.02
CA ASN A 467 7.17 -45.72 18.21
C ASN A 467 7.44 -46.25 19.63
N GLY A 468 6.41 -46.68 20.36
CA GLY A 468 6.49 -47.09 21.76
C GLY A 468 5.81 -48.42 22.10
N GLU A 469 5.57 -49.28 21.11
CA GLU A 469 5.14 -50.68 21.32
C GLU A 469 6.18 -51.66 20.76
#